data_AF-A0A3S4CU51-F1
#
_entry.id   AF-A0A3S4CU51-F1
#
_cell.length_a   1.000
_cell.length_b   1.000
_cell.length_c   1.000
_cell.angle_alpha   90.00
_cell.angle_beta   90.00
_cell.angle_gamma   90.00
#
_symmetry.space_group_name_H-M   'P 1'
#
loop_
_entity.id
_entity.type
_entity.pdbx_description
1 polymer ?
#
loop_
_entity_poly.entity_id
_entity_poly.type
_entity_poly.pdbx_seq_one_letter_code
_entity_poly.pdbx_strand_id
1 'polypeptide(L)'
;MRDVLMDNDQSSSTPSRSPVPPDERAALPDGRGDTGFLKRIGKWWRGERRAFLAAHFAVHIASGEWMLKGRVNGGTVIFFRSVQVALTAWLVAVWFRSFCYAAWPLRFDGVQFLRDMGNHLPWLGATFGAIYVALYTRFSAQWNYLAATYNQLMSTQAQIEGLAPTLDQSQPDRNKKIVVWKAGFIEDAQDLHLATKPTFAMAILYMLKNQDIADVFDAGAKGGEQRRKKLEALLIKSIGEDNLPAHYIQYQEGSLDTPTSTRPG
;
A
#
# COMPACT_ATOMS: atom_id res chain seq x y z
N MET A 1 -39.62 -15.37 21.10
CA MET A 1 -38.56 -15.47 20.07
C MET A 1 -37.74 -16.69 20.45
N ARG A 2 -37.69 -17.68 19.54
CA ARG A 2 -37.28 -19.06 19.82
C ARG A 2 -35.76 -19.18 19.98
N ASP A 3 -35.37 -19.87 21.04
CA ASP A 3 -34.05 -20.47 21.22
C ASP A 3 -33.79 -21.49 20.10
N VAL A 4 -32.67 -21.32 19.41
CA VAL A 4 -32.12 -22.30 18.47
C VAL A 4 -30.69 -22.59 18.92
N LEU A 5 -30.56 -23.61 19.77
CA LEU A 5 -29.33 -24.34 20.01
C LEU A 5 -29.05 -25.20 18.78
N MET A 6 -27.94 -24.94 18.10
CA MET A 6 -27.39 -25.83 17.08
C MET A 6 -26.05 -26.36 17.60
N ASP A 7 -26.09 -27.58 18.14
CA ASP A 7 -24.93 -28.43 18.33
C ASP A 7 -24.38 -28.80 16.96
N ASN A 8 -23.15 -28.37 16.67
CA ASN A 8 -22.44 -28.71 15.44
C ASN A 8 -21.25 -29.59 15.80
N ASP A 9 -21.55 -30.87 15.97
CA ASP A 9 -20.59 -31.92 16.30
C ASP A 9 -19.91 -32.40 15.01
N GLN A 10 -18.83 -31.71 14.61
CA GLN A 10 -18.00 -32.12 13.46
C GLN A 10 -16.91 -33.08 13.92
N SER A 11 -17.22 -34.38 13.82
CA SER A 11 -16.28 -35.47 13.91
C SER A 11 -15.28 -35.43 12.75
N SER A 12 -14.00 -35.31 13.09
CA SER A 12 -12.86 -35.24 12.16
C SER A 12 -12.39 -36.62 11.73
N SER A 13 -12.90 -37.12 10.60
CA SER A 13 -12.36 -38.33 9.97
C SER A 13 -11.00 -38.05 9.33
N THR A 14 -9.92 -38.57 9.93
CA THR A 14 -8.57 -38.50 9.37
C THR A 14 -8.46 -39.45 8.18
N PRO A 15 -7.99 -39.01 6.99
CA PRO A 15 -7.87 -39.88 5.83
C PRO A 15 -6.71 -40.88 6.02
N SER A 16 -7.06 -42.17 5.96
CA SER A 16 -6.12 -43.29 5.94
C SER A 16 -5.20 -43.19 4.71
N ARG A 17 -3.89 -43.06 4.94
CA ARG A 17 -2.88 -43.11 3.87
C ARG A 17 -2.60 -44.56 3.50
N SER A 18 -3.01 -44.95 2.29
CA SER A 18 -2.62 -46.23 1.69
C SER A 18 -1.10 -46.28 1.45
N PRO A 19 -0.44 -47.43 1.69
CA PRO A 19 0.97 -47.62 1.43
C PRO A 19 1.26 -47.57 -0.09
N VAL A 20 2.28 -46.79 -0.45
CA VAL A 20 2.78 -46.68 -1.83
C VAL A 20 3.50 -47.99 -2.21
N PRO A 21 3.14 -48.63 -3.34
CA PRO A 21 3.76 -49.87 -3.78
C PRO A 21 5.25 -49.68 -4.15
N PRO A 22 6.12 -50.67 -3.84
CA PRO A 22 7.58 -50.52 -3.93
C PRO A 22 8.20 -50.64 -5.34
N ASP A 23 7.43 -50.92 -6.39
CA ASP A 23 8.00 -51.41 -7.67
C ASP A 23 8.06 -50.41 -8.83
N GLU A 24 7.79 -49.12 -8.61
CA GLU A 24 7.89 -48.10 -9.67
C GLU A 24 9.23 -47.33 -9.62
N ARG A 25 10.35 -48.06 -9.45
CA ARG A 25 11.70 -47.53 -9.72
C ARG A 25 11.94 -47.53 -11.22
N ALA A 26 11.20 -46.69 -11.94
CA ALA A 26 11.48 -46.37 -13.33
C ALA A 26 12.94 -45.90 -13.43
N ALA A 27 13.70 -46.55 -14.31
CA ALA A 27 15.09 -46.23 -14.60
C ALA A 27 15.22 -44.72 -14.87
N LEU A 28 15.96 -44.03 -14.01
CA LEU A 28 16.29 -42.62 -14.20
C LEU A 28 17.08 -42.51 -15.52
N PRO A 29 16.61 -41.72 -16.49
CA PRO A 29 17.31 -41.52 -17.75
C PRO A 29 18.71 -40.98 -17.44
N ASP A 30 19.71 -41.47 -18.18
CA ASP A 30 21.10 -41.11 -17.95
C ASP A 30 21.26 -39.58 -17.96
N GLY A 31 21.97 -39.08 -16.95
CA GLY A 31 22.06 -37.67 -16.61
C GLY A 31 22.92 -36.82 -17.56
N ARG A 32 23.06 -37.17 -18.85
CA ARG A 32 23.59 -36.25 -19.87
C ARG A 32 22.51 -35.28 -20.32
N GLY A 33 22.03 -34.48 -19.37
CA GLY A 33 21.05 -33.43 -19.60
C GLY A 33 21.57 -32.41 -20.62
N ASP A 34 20.78 -32.19 -21.68
CA ASP A 34 21.00 -31.14 -22.69
C ASP A 34 21.09 -29.76 -22.02
N THR A 35 22.31 -29.32 -21.74
CA THR A 35 22.61 -27.99 -21.20
C THR A 35 22.14 -26.85 -22.13
N GLY A 36 21.85 -27.15 -23.40
CA GLY A 36 21.29 -26.23 -24.38
C GLY A 36 19.83 -25.88 -24.12
N PHE A 37 19.03 -26.79 -23.54
CA PHE A 37 17.64 -26.52 -23.19
C PHE A 37 17.53 -25.55 -22.01
N LEU A 38 18.29 -25.78 -20.93
CA LEU A 38 18.32 -24.88 -19.77
C LEU A 38 18.86 -23.48 -20.12
N LYS A 39 19.87 -23.39 -21.00
CA LYS A 39 20.37 -22.10 -21.50
C LYS A 39 19.31 -21.35 -22.33
N ARG A 40 18.51 -22.06 -23.13
CA ARG A 40 17.41 -21.46 -23.92
C ARG A 40 16.29 -20.94 -23.02
N ILE A 41 15.86 -21.72 -22.02
CA ILE A 41 14.88 -21.29 -21.01
C ILE A 41 15.39 -20.05 -20.26
N GLY A 42 16.64 -20.07 -19.80
CA GLY A 42 17.23 -18.93 -19.09
C GLY A 42 17.32 -17.65 -19.92
N LYS A 43 17.57 -17.75 -21.24
CA LYS A 43 17.60 -16.58 -22.13
C LYS A 43 16.20 -16.02 -22.38
N TRP A 44 15.21 -16.89 -22.61
CA TRP A 44 13.81 -16.50 -22.81
C TRP A 44 13.26 -15.81 -21.55
N TRP A 45 13.46 -16.41 -20.39
CA TRP A 45 13.02 -15.87 -19.10
C TRP A 45 13.65 -14.52 -18.74
N ARG A 46 14.92 -14.30 -19.11
CA ARG A 46 15.57 -12.97 -18.95
C ARG A 46 14.96 -11.91 -19.86
N GLY A 47 14.52 -12.27 -21.06
CA GLY A 47 13.86 -11.37 -22.00
C GLY A 47 12.48 -10.95 -21.50
N GLU A 48 11.66 -11.91 -21.09
CA GLU A 48 10.32 -11.65 -20.57
C GLU A 48 10.33 -10.82 -19.29
N ARG A 49 11.28 -11.10 -18.37
CA ARG A 49 11.46 -10.27 -17.17
C ARG A 49 11.76 -8.82 -17.50
N ARG A 50 12.60 -8.54 -18.51
CA ARG A 50 12.91 -7.16 -18.92
C ARG A 50 11.70 -6.46 -19.51
N ALA A 51 10.93 -7.14 -20.37
CA ALA A 51 9.70 -6.60 -20.95
C ALA A 51 8.65 -6.31 -19.86
N PHE A 52 8.45 -7.25 -18.94
CA PHE A 52 7.54 -7.09 -17.80
C PHE A 52 7.94 -5.92 -16.91
N LEU A 53 9.23 -5.81 -16.55
CA LEU A 53 9.74 -4.70 -15.75
C LEU A 53 9.60 -3.36 -16.48
N ALA A 54 9.85 -3.32 -17.79
CA ALA A 54 9.68 -2.12 -18.61
C ALA A 54 8.21 -1.70 -18.68
N ALA A 55 7.28 -2.64 -18.87
CA ALA A 55 5.85 -2.37 -18.87
C ALA A 55 5.37 -1.86 -17.51
N HIS A 56 5.78 -2.52 -16.43
CA HIS A 56 5.46 -2.08 -15.07
C HIS A 56 6.01 -0.68 -14.78
N PHE A 57 7.25 -0.40 -15.20
CA PHE A 57 7.85 0.93 -15.08
C PHE A 57 7.07 1.97 -15.91
N ALA A 58 6.71 1.65 -17.15
CA ALA A 58 5.92 2.54 -18.00
C ALA A 58 4.56 2.86 -17.38
N VAL A 59 3.85 1.86 -16.83
CA VAL A 59 2.58 2.07 -16.11
C VAL A 59 2.79 2.95 -14.88
N HIS A 60 3.84 2.69 -14.08
CA HIS A 60 4.15 3.46 -12.89
C HIS A 60 4.52 4.94 -13.20
N ILE A 61 5.17 5.19 -14.33
CA ILE A 61 5.42 6.54 -14.82
C ILE A 61 4.12 7.15 -15.32
N ALA A 62 3.39 6.49 -16.23
CA ALA A 62 2.17 7.02 -16.83
C ALA A 62 1.07 7.32 -15.80
N SER A 63 0.96 6.53 -14.74
CA SER A 63 -0.02 6.71 -13.65
C SER A 63 0.34 7.83 -12.66
N GLY A 64 1.57 8.36 -12.74
CA GLY A 64 2.10 9.33 -11.79
C GLY A 64 2.25 8.79 -10.37
N GLU A 65 2.27 7.47 -10.18
CA GLU A 65 2.34 6.84 -8.84
C GLU A 65 3.63 7.20 -8.09
N TRP A 66 4.70 7.48 -8.84
CA TRP A 66 5.95 8.00 -8.27
C TRP A 66 5.77 9.29 -7.44
N MET A 67 4.75 10.11 -7.74
CA MET A 67 4.45 11.34 -6.99
C MET A 67 3.94 11.08 -5.57
N LEU A 68 3.46 9.86 -5.28
CA LEU A 68 3.02 9.44 -3.95
C LEU A 68 4.19 9.00 -3.07
N LYS A 69 5.38 8.77 -3.64
CA LYS A 69 6.55 8.31 -2.86
C LYS A 69 7.00 9.42 -1.91
N GLY A 70 6.63 9.28 -0.64
CA GLY A 70 7.00 10.19 0.44
C GLY A 70 6.19 11.48 0.52
N ARG A 71 5.07 11.58 -0.22
CA ARG A 71 4.15 12.71 -0.13
C ARG A 71 2.77 12.23 0.29
N VAL A 72 2.11 13.02 1.12
CA VAL A 72 0.75 12.73 1.57
C VAL A 72 -0.20 12.85 0.38
N ASN A 73 -1.10 11.88 0.19
CA ASN A 73 -2.10 11.98 -0.87
C ASN A 73 -3.03 13.16 -0.57
N GLY A 74 -3.06 14.17 -1.44
CA GLY A 74 -3.82 15.40 -1.22
C GLY A 74 -4.16 16.10 -2.51
N GLY A 75 -4.98 17.15 -2.44
CA GLY A 75 -5.50 17.86 -3.62
C GLY A 75 -4.40 18.27 -4.61
N THR A 76 -3.28 18.79 -4.11
CA THR A 76 -2.12 19.18 -4.94
C THR A 76 -1.52 17.98 -5.69
N VAL A 77 -1.34 16.84 -5.03
CA VAL A 77 -0.78 15.63 -5.68
C VAL A 77 -1.77 15.09 -6.72
N ILE A 78 -3.07 15.08 -6.40
CA ILE A 78 -4.13 14.66 -7.32
C ILE A 78 -4.14 15.56 -8.56
N PHE A 79 -4.04 16.87 -8.39
CA PHE A 79 -3.97 17.82 -9.50
C PHE A 79 -2.79 17.52 -10.43
N PHE A 80 -1.56 17.42 -9.90
CA PHE A 80 -0.38 17.14 -10.71
C PHE A 80 -0.43 15.78 -11.40
N ARG A 81 -0.94 14.75 -10.72
CA ARG A 81 -1.17 13.43 -11.33
C ARG A 81 -2.18 13.51 -12.47
N SER A 82 -3.26 14.28 -12.30
CA SER A 82 -4.27 14.46 -13.33
C SER A 82 -3.71 15.16 -14.56
N VAL A 83 -2.88 16.20 -14.37
CA VAL A 83 -2.16 16.87 -15.47
C VAL A 83 -1.24 15.88 -16.19
N GLN A 84 -0.43 15.12 -15.44
CA GLN A 84 0.51 14.16 -16.04
C GLN A 84 -0.21 13.08 -16.85
N VAL A 85 -1.26 12.47 -16.29
CA VAL A 85 -2.02 11.40 -16.96
C VAL A 85 -2.74 11.96 -18.19
N ALA A 86 -3.34 13.16 -18.08
CA ALA A 86 -4.00 13.80 -19.22
C ALA A 86 -3.03 14.13 -20.35
N LEU A 87 -1.86 14.69 -20.04
CA LEU A 87 -0.80 14.95 -21.03
C LEU A 87 -0.30 13.67 -21.68
N THR A 88 -0.10 12.60 -20.88
CA THR A 88 0.35 11.31 -21.40
C THR A 88 -0.69 10.70 -22.34
N ALA A 89 -1.97 10.69 -21.94
CA ALA A 89 -3.07 10.18 -22.76
C ALA A 89 -3.23 11.00 -24.05
N TRP A 90 -3.09 12.32 -23.97
CA TRP A 90 -3.13 13.22 -25.11
C TRP A 90 -1.98 12.98 -26.09
N LEU A 91 -0.74 12.85 -25.61
CA LEU A 91 0.42 12.55 -26.44
C LEU A 91 0.26 11.20 -27.16
N VAL A 92 -0.25 10.19 -26.46
CA VAL A 92 -0.56 8.88 -27.04
C VAL A 92 -1.63 9.01 -28.13
N ALA A 93 -2.69 9.78 -27.89
CA ALA A 93 -3.75 10.00 -28.87
C ALA A 93 -3.25 10.74 -30.12
N VAL A 94 -2.43 11.79 -29.95
CA VAL A 94 -1.80 12.51 -31.07
C VAL A 94 -0.87 11.58 -31.86
N TRP A 95 -0.07 10.76 -31.17
CA TRP A 95 0.80 9.78 -31.80
C TRP A 95 0.02 8.75 -32.63
N PHE A 96 -1.06 8.18 -32.08
CA PHE A 96 -1.95 7.26 -32.81
C PHE A 96 -2.64 7.94 -34.00
N ARG A 97 -3.10 9.18 -33.83
CA ARG A 97 -3.70 9.94 -34.94
C ARG A 97 -2.72 10.13 -36.08
N SER A 98 -1.47 10.52 -35.79
CA SER A 98 -0.41 10.64 -36.78
C SER A 98 -0.11 9.31 -37.48
N PHE A 99 -0.17 8.19 -36.74
CA PHE A 99 -0.01 6.86 -37.31
C PHE A 99 -1.13 6.49 -38.30
N CYS A 100 -2.37 6.81 -37.97
CA CYS A 100 -3.53 6.40 -38.77
C CYS A 100 -3.82 7.31 -39.97
N TYR A 101 -3.55 8.62 -39.88
CA TYR A 101 -3.97 9.60 -40.91
C TYR A 101 -2.87 10.04 -41.88
N ALA A 102 -1.58 9.82 -41.57
CA ALA A 102 -0.50 10.28 -42.42
C ALA A 102 0.37 9.11 -42.92
N ALA A 103 0.74 9.17 -44.21
CA ALA A 103 1.98 8.56 -44.67
C ALA A 103 3.14 9.30 -43.98
N TRP A 104 3.40 8.94 -42.72
CA TRP A 104 4.21 9.67 -41.74
C TRP A 104 5.49 10.20 -42.39
N PRO A 105 5.55 11.48 -42.79
CA PRO A 105 6.81 12.01 -43.25
C PRO A 105 7.70 12.02 -42.02
N LEU A 106 8.85 11.33 -42.08
CA LEU A 106 9.86 11.31 -41.01
C LEU A 106 10.40 12.71 -40.62
N ARG A 107 9.85 13.78 -41.19
CA ARG A 107 10.17 15.18 -40.94
C ARG A 107 9.14 15.78 -39.99
N PHE A 108 9.63 16.24 -38.85
CA PHE A 108 8.85 16.98 -37.86
C PHE A 108 8.53 18.39 -38.38
N ASP A 109 7.24 18.73 -38.50
CA ASP A 109 6.76 20.08 -38.78
C ASP A 109 6.21 20.72 -37.49
N GLY A 110 7.00 21.61 -36.90
CA GLY A 110 6.63 22.30 -35.66
C GLY A 110 5.45 23.25 -35.81
N VAL A 111 5.23 23.85 -36.99
CA VAL A 111 4.13 24.79 -37.24
C VAL A 111 2.81 24.04 -37.30
N GLN A 112 2.80 22.91 -38.01
CA GLN A 112 1.63 22.02 -38.05
C GLN A 112 1.34 21.44 -36.66
N PHE A 113 2.36 21.02 -35.92
CA PHE A 113 2.21 20.53 -34.54
C PHE A 113 1.57 21.59 -33.61
N LEU A 114 2.02 22.84 -33.65
CA LEU A 114 1.46 23.92 -32.83
C LEU A 114 0.00 24.25 -33.23
N ARG A 115 -0.32 24.22 -34.52
CA ARG A 115 -1.70 24.41 -35.01
C ARG A 115 -2.61 23.29 -34.53
N ASP A 116 -2.16 22.05 -34.63
CA ASP A 116 -2.92 20.88 -34.15
C ASP A 116 -3.08 20.90 -32.63
N MET A 117 -2.06 21.36 -31.90
CA MET A 117 -2.15 21.56 -30.45
C MET A 117 -3.28 22.53 -30.08
N GLY A 118 -3.42 23.65 -30.79
CA GLY A 118 -4.52 24.59 -30.57
C GLY A 118 -5.90 23.97 -30.78
N ASN A 119 -6.05 23.16 -31.84
CA ASN A 119 -7.31 22.47 -32.16
C ASN A 119 -7.67 21.37 -31.14
N HIS A 120 -6.69 20.78 -30.47
CA HIS A 120 -6.89 19.71 -29.50
C HIS A 120 -6.95 20.18 -28.04
N LEU A 121 -6.71 21.45 -27.76
CA LEU A 121 -6.72 21.99 -26.39
C LEU A 121 -8.05 21.76 -25.64
N PRO A 122 -9.24 21.91 -26.26
CA PRO A 122 -10.51 21.58 -25.58
C PRO A 122 -10.61 20.11 -25.16
N TRP A 123 -10.10 19.19 -26.00
CA TRP A 123 -10.08 17.75 -25.70
C TRP A 123 -9.11 17.41 -24.57
N LEU A 124 -7.96 18.07 -24.52
CA LEU A 124 -7.03 17.96 -23.40
C LEU A 124 -7.69 18.43 -22.10
N GLY A 125 -8.39 19.57 -22.14
CA GLY A 125 -9.14 20.09 -21.00
C GLY A 125 -10.22 19.14 -20.50
N ALA A 126 -11.03 18.58 -21.40
CA ALA A 126 -12.05 17.59 -21.06
C ALA A 126 -11.45 16.30 -20.46
N THR A 127 -10.36 15.80 -21.06
CA THR A 127 -9.62 14.63 -20.56
C THR A 127 -9.06 14.87 -19.17
N PHE A 128 -8.43 16.03 -18.96
CA PHE A 128 -7.94 16.47 -17.65
C PHE A 128 -9.07 16.53 -16.62
N GLY A 129 -10.19 17.18 -16.94
CA GLY A 129 -11.33 17.29 -16.04
C GLY A 129 -11.88 15.92 -15.62
N ALA A 130 -12.06 15.00 -16.57
CA ALA A 130 -12.53 13.64 -16.30
C ALA A 130 -11.57 12.86 -15.39
N ILE A 131 -10.27 12.90 -15.67
CA ILE A 131 -9.25 12.24 -14.84
C ILE A 131 -9.20 12.86 -13.44
N TYR A 132 -9.23 14.18 -13.35
CA TYR A 132 -9.20 14.91 -12.08
C TYR A 132 -10.38 14.53 -11.20
N VAL A 133 -11.59 14.55 -11.75
CA VAL A 133 -12.81 14.13 -11.04
C VAL A 133 -12.68 12.67 -10.58
N ALA A 134 -12.25 11.74 -11.45
CA ALA A 134 -12.11 10.34 -11.08
C ALA A 134 -11.11 10.10 -9.94
N LEU A 135 -9.93 10.73 -10.00
CA LEU A 135 -8.90 10.63 -8.97
C LEU A 135 -9.35 11.28 -7.66
N TYR A 136 -10.02 12.43 -7.74
CA TYR A 136 -10.54 13.14 -6.58
C TYR A 136 -11.68 12.38 -5.89
N THR A 137 -12.61 11.80 -6.65
CA THR A 137 -13.68 10.95 -6.13
C THR A 137 -13.10 9.74 -5.38
N ARG A 138 -12.08 9.08 -5.95
CA ARG A 138 -11.39 7.97 -5.26
C ARG A 138 -10.75 8.43 -3.95
N PHE A 139 -10.03 9.55 -3.97
CA PHE A 139 -9.43 10.12 -2.75
C PHE A 139 -10.48 10.45 -1.69
N SER A 140 -11.59 11.07 -2.09
CA SER A 140 -12.69 11.42 -1.18
C SER A 140 -13.31 10.17 -0.56
N ALA A 141 -13.53 9.11 -1.34
CA ALA A 141 -14.04 7.84 -0.82
C ALA A 141 -13.06 7.20 0.19
N GLN A 142 -11.76 7.19 -0.12
CA GLN A 142 -10.72 6.66 0.78
C GLN A 142 -10.64 7.45 2.09
N TRP A 143 -10.69 8.78 2.01
CA TRP A 143 -10.70 9.65 3.18
C TRP A 143 -11.94 9.42 4.05
N ASN A 144 -13.12 9.37 3.44
CA ASN A 144 -14.38 9.16 4.16
C ASN A 144 -14.43 7.79 4.84
N TYR A 145 -13.97 6.75 4.15
CA TYR A 145 -13.82 5.41 4.74
C TYR A 145 -12.96 5.47 6.00
N LEU A 146 -11.74 6.04 5.90
CA LEU A 146 -10.79 6.05 7.00
C LEU A 146 -11.30 6.89 8.18
N ALA A 147 -11.89 8.05 7.91
CA ALA A 147 -12.48 8.92 8.93
C ALA A 147 -13.67 8.24 9.65
N ALA A 148 -14.54 7.55 8.90
CA ALA A 148 -15.67 6.83 9.48
C ALA A 148 -15.20 5.67 10.36
N THR A 149 -14.25 4.86 9.88
CA THR A 149 -13.66 3.77 10.67
C THR A 149 -13.02 4.29 11.96
N TYR A 150 -12.27 5.40 11.89
CA TYR A 150 -11.68 6.03 13.08
C TYR A 150 -12.75 6.45 14.10
N ASN A 151 -13.79 7.16 13.66
CA ASN A 151 -14.86 7.63 14.54
C ASN A 151 -15.62 6.47 15.19
N GLN A 152 -15.93 5.42 14.42
CA GLN A 152 -16.58 4.22 14.96
C GLN A 152 -15.69 3.51 15.98
N LEU A 153 -14.39 3.42 15.71
CA LEU A 153 -13.43 2.80 16.60
C LEU A 153 -13.29 3.57 17.92
N MET A 154 -13.20 4.91 17.85
CA MET A 154 -13.15 5.77 19.04
C MET A 154 -14.46 5.73 19.84
N SER A 155 -15.61 5.73 19.16
CA SER A 155 -16.92 5.59 19.81
C SER A 155 -17.04 4.25 20.54
N THR A 156 -16.60 3.16 19.90
CA THR A 156 -16.62 1.82 20.50
C THR A 156 -15.67 1.73 21.71
N GLN A 157 -14.48 2.32 21.61
CA GLN A 157 -13.54 2.41 22.74
C GLN A 157 -14.17 3.16 23.92
N ALA A 158 -14.76 4.33 23.68
CA ALA A 158 -15.38 5.15 24.72
C ALA A 158 -16.54 4.42 25.42
N GLN A 159 -17.33 3.64 24.68
CA GLN A 159 -18.39 2.82 25.27
C GLN A 159 -17.83 1.71 26.17
N ILE A 160 -16.75 1.05 25.75
CA ILE A 160 -16.10 0.01 26.55
C ILE A 160 -15.51 0.61 27.83
N GLU A 161 -14.84 1.76 27.73
CA GLU A 161 -14.28 2.46 28.89
C GLU A 161 -15.37 3.00 29.83
N GLY A 162 -16.46 3.54 29.30
CA GLY A 162 -17.58 4.05 30.10
C GLY A 162 -18.35 2.96 30.87
N LEU A 163 -18.33 1.73 30.37
CA LEU A 163 -18.92 0.56 31.03
C LEU A 163 -17.92 -0.16 31.97
N ALA A 164 -16.66 0.26 32.00
CA ALA A 164 -15.62 -0.35 32.84
C ALA A 164 -15.94 -0.37 34.36
N PRO A 165 -16.69 0.58 34.96
CA PRO A 165 -17.05 0.49 36.38
C PRO A 165 -18.06 -0.62 36.70
N THR A 166 -18.82 -1.10 35.71
CA THR A 166 -19.95 -2.02 35.92
C THR A 166 -19.75 -3.39 35.26
N LEU A 167 -18.78 -3.51 34.35
CA LEU A 167 -18.43 -4.78 33.73
C LEU A 167 -17.40 -5.54 34.57
N ASP A 168 -17.76 -6.76 34.91
CA ASP A 168 -16.85 -7.79 35.41
C ASP A 168 -15.57 -7.84 34.54
N GLN A 169 -14.40 -7.72 35.17
CA GLN A 169 -13.09 -7.77 34.51
C GLN A 169 -12.85 -9.11 33.77
N SER A 170 -13.77 -10.06 33.89
CA SER A 170 -13.78 -11.38 33.25
C SER A 170 -13.92 -11.39 31.71
N GLN A 171 -14.08 -10.26 31.01
CA GLN A 171 -14.11 -10.20 29.54
C GLN A 171 -12.86 -9.54 28.90
N PRO A 172 -11.64 -10.08 29.09
CA PRO A 172 -10.41 -9.54 28.52
C PRO A 172 -10.40 -9.54 26.98
N ASP A 173 -11.25 -10.34 26.34
CA ASP A 173 -11.27 -10.49 24.89
C ASP A 173 -11.83 -9.29 24.12
N ARG A 174 -12.60 -8.39 24.76
CA ARG A 174 -13.12 -7.19 24.10
C ARG A 174 -12.00 -6.20 23.75
N ASN A 175 -11.07 -6.00 24.68
CA ASN A 175 -9.92 -5.11 24.46
C ASN A 175 -9.01 -5.67 23.36
N LYS A 176 -8.82 -6.99 23.31
CA LYS A 176 -8.03 -7.64 22.24
C LYS A 176 -8.61 -7.37 20.85
N LYS A 177 -9.94 -7.41 20.68
CA LYS A 177 -10.57 -7.09 19.39
C LYS A 177 -10.29 -5.65 18.98
N ILE A 178 -10.43 -4.68 19.90
CA ILE A 178 -10.13 -3.27 19.57
C ILE A 178 -8.66 -3.09 19.17
N VAL A 179 -7.72 -3.75 19.86
CA VAL A 179 -6.29 -3.71 19.53
C VAL A 179 -6.07 -4.14 18.08
N VAL A 180 -6.68 -5.25 17.65
CA VAL A 180 -6.62 -5.74 16.26
C VAL A 180 -7.21 -4.72 15.28
N TRP A 181 -8.36 -4.13 15.60
CA TRP A 181 -8.98 -3.10 14.75
C TRP A 181 -8.13 -1.82 14.65
N LYS A 182 -7.46 -1.40 15.73
CA LYS A 182 -6.54 -0.26 15.71
C LYS A 182 -5.33 -0.55 14.84
N ALA A 183 -4.74 -1.74 14.94
CA ALA A 183 -3.64 -2.16 14.08
C ALA A 183 -4.07 -2.17 12.60
N GLY A 184 -5.24 -2.73 12.28
CA GLY A 184 -5.80 -2.73 10.92
C GLY A 184 -6.07 -1.32 10.38
N PHE A 185 -6.59 -0.42 11.22
CA PHE A 185 -6.77 0.99 10.86
C PHE A 185 -5.44 1.68 10.49
N ILE A 186 -4.36 1.39 11.23
CA ILE A 186 -3.03 1.96 10.96
C ILE A 186 -2.47 1.42 9.64
N GLU A 187 -2.63 0.13 9.38
CA GLU A 187 -2.25 -0.50 8.11
C GLU A 187 -2.99 0.14 6.92
N ASP A 188 -4.32 0.23 6.99
CA ASP A 188 -5.15 0.87 5.97
C ASP A 188 -4.75 2.33 5.75
N ALA A 189 -4.52 3.09 6.82
CA ALA A 189 -4.09 4.47 6.73
C ALA A 189 -2.75 4.61 6.00
N GLN A 190 -1.82 3.69 6.23
CA GLN A 190 -0.52 3.68 5.56
C GLN A 190 -0.66 3.32 4.07
N ASP A 191 -1.43 2.27 3.75
CA ASP A 191 -1.61 1.79 2.37
C ASP A 191 -2.44 2.75 1.51
N LEU A 192 -3.34 3.51 2.12
CA LEU A 192 -4.07 4.59 1.46
C LEU A 192 -3.24 5.89 1.34
N HIS A 193 -2.01 5.93 1.85
CA HIS A 193 -1.16 7.13 1.92
C HIS A 193 -1.81 8.31 2.67
N LEU A 194 -2.60 7.99 3.70
CA LEU A 194 -3.31 8.95 4.55
C LEU A 194 -2.74 9.04 5.97
N ALA A 195 -1.88 8.10 6.39
CA ALA A 195 -1.36 8.05 7.76
C ALA A 195 -0.69 9.36 8.22
N THR A 196 0.03 10.05 7.33
CA THR A 196 0.74 11.31 7.64
C THR A 196 -0.13 12.55 7.47
N LYS A 197 -1.45 12.41 7.30
CA LYS A 197 -2.37 13.56 7.31
C LYS A 197 -2.48 14.12 8.72
N PRO A 198 -2.49 15.45 8.93
CA PRO A 198 -2.52 16.03 10.26
C PRO A 198 -3.61 15.45 11.18
N THR A 199 -4.80 15.19 10.63
CA THR A 199 -5.95 14.61 11.38
C THR A 199 -5.68 13.19 11.90
N PHE A 200 -4.88 12.37 11.20
CA PHE A 200 -4.61 10.98 11.58
C PHE A 200 -3.23 10.78 12.20
N ALA A 201 -2.24 11.61 11.82
CA ALA A 201 -0.84 11.37 12.14
C ALA A 201 -0.60 11.27 13.64
N MET A 202 -1.15 12.22 14.42
CA MET A 202 -1.02 12.21 15.87
C MET A 202 -1.75 11.02 16.51
N ALA A 203 -2.96 10.70 16.04
CA ALA A 203 -3.75 9.59 16.56
C ALA A 203 -3.05 8.24 16.32
N ILE A 204 -2.52 8.02 15.11
CA ILE A 204 -1.76 6.80 14.77
C ILE A 204 -0.50 6.71 15.60
N LEU A 205 0.25 7.81 15.71
CA LEU A 205 1.48 7.84 16.50
C LEU A 205 1.20 7.46 17.96
N TYR A 206 0.12 7.99 18.55
CA TYR A 206 -0.31 7.62 19.89
C TYR A 206 -0.75 6.15 20.01
N MET A 207 -1.49 5.63 19.03
CA MET A 207 -1.89 4.21 19.02
C MET A 207 -0.68 3.27 18.96
N LEU A 208 0.35 3.60 18.17
CA LEU A 208 1.57 2.79 18.05
C LEU A 208 2.42 2.76 19.33
N LYS A 209 2.18 3.63 20.31
CA LYS A 209 2.83 3.54 21.64
C LYS A 209 2.24 2.46 22.52
N ASN A 210 1.03 2.01 22.25
CA ASN A 210 0.49 0.85 22.92
C ASN A 210 1.16 -0.39 22.33
N GLN A 211 1.95 -1.09 23.16
CA GLN A 211 2.74 -2.24 22.73
C GLN A 211 1.86 -3.35 22.14
N ASP A 212 0.67 -3.59 22.68
CA ASP A 212 -0.24 -4.62 22.14
C ASP A 212 -0.67 -4.29 20.70
N ILE A 213 -0.89 -3.01 20.39
CA ILE A 213 -1.25 -2.56 19.04
C ILE A 213 -0.05 -2.69 18.11
N ALA A 214 1.14 -2.30 18.57
CA ALA A 214 2.38 -2.41 17.81
C ALA A 214 2.72 -3.87 17.47
N ASP A 215 2.56 -4.78 18.43
CA ASP A 215 2.82 -6.21 18.25
C ASP A 215 1.85 -6.84 17.24
N VAL A 216 0.56 -6.50 17.33
CA VAL A 216 -0.44 -6.97 16.36
C VAL A 216 -0.19 -6.40 14.96
N PHE A 217 0.22 -5.12 14.87
CA PHE A 217 0.63 -4.52 13.60
C PHE A 217 1.85 -5.24 13.02
N ASP A 218 2.89 -5.47 13.83
CA ASP A 218 4.13 -6.12 13.40
C ASP A 218 3.90 -7.57 12.95
N ALA A 219 2.96 -8.28 13.59
CA ALA A 219 2.58 -9.64 13.22
C ALA A 219 1.71 -9.70 11.94
N GLY A 220 0.84 -8.71 11.72
CA GLY A 220 -0.10 -8.71 10.58
C GLY A 220 0.45 -8.05 9.31
N ALA A 221 1.24 -6.99 9.46
CA ALA A 221 1.65 -6.14 8.35
C ALA A 221 2.80 -6.74 7.54
N LYS A 222 2.74 -6.64 6.20
CA LYS A 222 3.87 -7.03 5.34
C LYS A 222 5.13 -6.21 5.66
N GLY A 223 6.18 -6.88 6.13
CA GLY A 223 7.44 -6.25 6.57
C GLY A 223 7.50 -5.88 8.05
N GLY A 224 6.42 -6.15 8.81
CA GLY A 224 6.35 -6.09 10.27
C GLY A 224 7.00 -4.84 10.89
N GLU A 225 7.87 -5.06 11.87
CA GLU A 225 8.56 -4.02 12.64
C GLU A 225 9.28 -2.99 11.76
N GLN A 226 9.90 -3.41 10.64
CA GLN A 226 10.57 -2.48 9.74
C GLN A 226 9.59 -1.49 9.11
N ARG A 227 8.40 -1.98 8.73
CA ARG A 227 7.32 -1.14 8.19
C ARG A 227 6.80 -0.17 9.25
N ARG A 228 6.66 -0.62 10.51
CA ARG A 228 6.26 0.22 11.65
C ARG A 228 7.28 1.31 11.94
N LYS A 229 8.56 0.99 12.10
CA LYS A 229 9.64 1.97 12.35
C LYS A 229 9.70 3.04 11.26
N LYS A 230 9.57 2.63 9.99
CA LYS A 230 9.50 3.57 8.87
C LYS A 230 8.27 4.48 8.95
N LEU A 231 7.11 3.93 9.33
CA LEU A 231 5.89 4.69 9.53
C LEU A 231 6.06 5.72 10.67
N GLU A 232 6.56 5.30 11.83
CA GLU A 232 6.82 6.19 12.97
C GLU A 232 7.73 7.36 12.60
N ALA A 233 8.82 7.10 11.87
CA ALA A 233 9.73 8.14 11.39
C ALA A 233 9.02 9.14 10.44
N LEU A 234 8.13 8.65 9.56
CA LEU A 234 7.34 9.50 8.68
C LEU A 234 6.30 10.33 9.45
N LEU A 235 5.67 9.74 10.47
CA LEU A 235 4.69 10.42 11.33
C LEU A 235 5.34 11.55 12.09
N ILE A 236 6.45 11.28 12.79
CA ILE A 236 7.24 12.28 13.52
C ILE A 236 7.63 13.44 12.60
N LYS A 237 8.19 13.12 11.43
CA LYS A 237 8.55 14.13 10.42
C LYS A 237 7.34 14.94 9.96
N SER A 238 6.18 14.31 9.77
CA SER A 238 4.97 15.00 9.28
C SER A 238 4.28 15.87 10.33
N ILE A 239 4.40 15.50 11.61
CA ILE A 239 3.88 16.26 12.74
C ILE A 239 4.76 17.48 13.00
N GLY A 240 6.08 17.32 12.85
CA GLY A 240 7.07 18.34 13.18
C GLY A 240 7.43 18.31 14.67
N GLU A 241 8.69 18.54 14.99
CA GLU A 241 9.23 18.42 16.36
C GLU A 241 8.48 19.31 17.36
N ASP A 242 8.12 20.53 16.95
CA ASP A 242 7.40 21.50 17.78
C ASP A 242 5.97 21.08 18.17
N ASN A 243 5.39 20.13 17.45
CA ASN A 243 4.01 19.66 17.69
C ASN A 243 3.98 18.28 18.36
N LEU A 244 5.13 17.70 18.69
CA LEU A 244 5.19 16.43 19.41
C LEU A 244 4.87 16.65 20.90
N PRO A 245 4.12 15.74 21.53
CA PRO A 245 3.96 15.77 22.98
C PRO A 245 5.32 15.69 23.69
N ALA A 246 5.52 16.42 24.79
CA ALA A 246 6.81 16.50 25.50
C ALA A 246 7.44 15.13 25.84
N HIS A 247 6.62 14.11 26.13
CA HIS A 247 7.09 12.75 26.43
C HIS A 247 7.74 12.04 25.21
N TYR A 248 7.49 12.48 23.98
CA TYR A 248 8.17 11.96 22.79
C TYR A 248 9.60 12.47 22.66
N ILE A 249 9.85 13.70 23.08
CA ILE A 249 11.17 14.34 22.99
C ILE A 249 12.15 13.61 23.93
N GLN A 250 11.72 13.30 25.15
CA GLN A 250 12.53 12.59 26.15
C GLN A 250 12.95 11.18 25.72
N TYR A 251 12.12 10.48 24.95
CA TYR A 251 12.41 9.11 24.50
C TYR A 251 13.48 9.07 23.40
N GLN A 252 13.60 10.12 22.59
CA GLN A 252 14.65 10.20 21.58
C GLN A 252 16.02 10.46 22.21
N GLU A 253 16.09 11.31 23.23
CA GLU A 253 17.34 11.62 23.94
C GLU A 253 17.91 10.39 24.66
N GLY A 254 17.05 9.54 25.24
CA GLY A 254 17.49 8.31 25.94
C GLY A 254 17.89 7.13 25.05
N SER A 255 17.50 7.11 23.77
CA SER A 255 17.91 6.02 22.83
C SER A 255 19.18 6.35 22.04
N LEU A 256 19.66 7.59 22.12
CA LEU A 256 20.88 8.07 21.50
C LEU A 256 22.11 7.94 22.42
N ASP A 257 22.03 7.14 23.49
CA ASP A 257 23.19 6.61 24.19
C ASP A 257 24.00 5.74 23.22
N THR A 258 24.79 6.42 22.39
CA THR A 258 25.90 5.86 21.63
C THR A 258 26.69 4.99 22.60
N PRO A 259 26.97 3.72 22.27
CA PRO A 259 27.81 2.89 23.11
C PRO A 259 29.12 3.64 23.30
N THR A 260 29.35 4.13 24.53
CA THR A 260 30.59 4.75 24.93
C THR A 260 31.64 3.69 24.67
N SER A 261 32.38 3.87 23.58
CA SER A 261 33.47 3.00 23.17
C SER A 261 34.48 2.99 24.30
N THR A 262 34.33 2.05 25.23
CA THR A 262 35.33 1.69 26.20
C THR A 262 36.48 1.10 25.41
N ARG A 263 37.39 1.98 25.01
CA ARG A 263 38.67 1.64 24.41
C ARG A 263 39.43 0.85 25.47
N PRO A 264 39.72 -0.46 25.29
CA PRO A 264 40.58 -1.16 26.22
C PRO A 264 41.99 -0.56 26.11
N GLY A 265 42.54 -0.18 27.26
CA GLY A 265 43.94 0.24 27.42
C GLY A 265 44.87 -0.95 27.53
#